data_AF-A0A4U6D091-F1
#
_entry.id   AF-A0A4U6D091-F1
#
_cell.length_a   1.000
_cell.length_b   1.000
_cell.length_c   1.000
_cell.angle_alpha   90.00
_cell.angle_beta   90.00
_cell.angle_gamma   90.00
#
_symmetry.space_group_name_H-M   'P 1'
#
loop_
_entity.id
_entity.type
_entity.pdbx_description
1 polymer ?
#
loop_
_entity_poly.entity_id
_entity_poly.type
_entity_poly.pdbx_seq_one_letter_code
_entity_poly.pdbx_strand_id
1 'polypeptide(L)'
;MLNLGQVPFSAENIERIETSVNNYMRFAKIKIDTEPLGDTLRVTIAQTEVVNGRILTLAELTDRAIEVFRPVMPEGYVYVINAQPIEE
;
A
#
# COMPACT_ATOMS: atom_id res chain seq x y z
N MET A 1 5.45 -10.78 -3.26
CA MET A 1 6.61 -9.98 -3.67
C MET A 1 6.03 -8.67 -4.20
N LEU A 2 6.42 -7.53 -3.64
CA LEU A 2 5.89 -6.22 -4.02
C LEU A 2 6.37 -5.87 -5.44
N ASN A 3 5.50 -5.38 -6.31
CA ASN A 3 5.87 -5.03 -7.68
C ASN A 3 5.74 -3.51 -7.90
N LEU A 4 6.84 -2.78 -7.72
CA LEU A 4 6.88 -1.33 -7.90
C LEU A 4 7.04 -0.91 -9.37
N GLY A 5 7.30 -1.86 -10.26
CA GLY A 5 7.34 -1.59 -11.69
C GLY A 5 8.50 -0.73 -12.17
N GLN A 6 8.19 0.14 -13.13
CA GLN A 6 9.12 1.14 -13.68
C GLN A 6 9.11 2.47 -12.92
N VAL A 7 8.35 2.59 -11.83
CA VAL A 7 8.33 3.83 -11.04
C VAL A 7 9.74 4.02 -10.44
N PRO A 8 10.40 5.17 -10.69
CA PRO A 8 11.81 5.37 -10.37
C PRO A 8 12.02 5.68 -8.89
N PHE A 9 11.66 4.74 -8.01
CA PHE A 9 11.98 4.82 -6.59
C PHE A 9 13.49 4.68 -6.37
N SER A 10 14.04 5.46 -5.44
CA SER A 10 15.41 5.24 -4.96
C SER A 10 15.50 3.92 -4.19
N ALA A 11 16.70 3.34 -4.09
CA ALA A 11 16.91 2.09 -3.32
C ALA A 11 16.44 2.23 -1.86
N GLU A 12 16.71 3.37 -1.22
CA GLU A 12 16.25 3.68 0.15
C GLU A 12 14.71 3.72 0.24
N ASN A 13 14.05 4.32 -0.75
CA ASN A 13 12.58 4.39 -0.79
C ASN A 13 11.97 3.01 -0.98
N ILE A 14 12.56 2.15 -1.81
CA ILE A 14 12.14 0.76 -1.98
C ILE A 14 12.21 0.02 -0.64
N GLU A 15 13.35 0.12 0.07
CA GLU A 15 13.53 -0.53 1.37
C GLU A 15 12.50 -0.04 2.41
N ARG A 16 12.20 1.27 2.43
CA ARG A 16 11.15 1.85 3.29
C ARG A 16 9.76 1.32 2.97
N ILE A 17 9.40 1.23 1.69
CA ILE A 17 8.11 0.69 1.26
C ILE A 17 8.02 -0.79 1.65
N GLU A 18 9.05 -1.58 1.35
CA GLU A 18 9.08 -3.01 1.66
C GLU A 18 8.97 -3.26 3.17
N THR A 19 9.69 -2.50 3.99
CA THR A 19 9.61 -2.59 5.45
C THR A 19 8.20 -2.28 5.95
N SER A 20 7.60 -1.22 5.43
CA SER A 20 6.24 -0.82 5.81
C SER A 20 5.21 -1.88 5.40
N VAL A 21 5.25 -2.34 4.15
CA VAL A 21 4.37 -3.39 3.63
C VAL A 21 4.53 -4.68 4.43
N ASN A 22 5.77 -5.09 4.73
CA ASN A 22 6.02 -6.28 5.55
C ASN A 22 5.45 -6.15 6.96
N ASN A 23 5.55 -4.98 7.58
CA ASN A 23 4.93 -4.71 8.87
C ASN A 23 3.40 -4.82 8.78
N TYR A 24 2.79 -4.26 7.74
CA TYR A 24 1.36 -4.31 7.53
C TYR A 24 0.85 -5.74 7.23
N MET A 25 1.59 -6.52 6.44
CA MET A 25 1.26 -7.93 6.19
C MET A 25 1.37 -8.79 7.45
N ARG A 26 2.42 -8.61 8.25
CA ARG A 26 2.67 -9.44 9.43
C ARG A 26 1.79 -9.07 10.63
N PHE A 27 1.67 -7.78 10.91
CA PHE A 27 1.09 -7.30 12.16
C PHE A 27 -0.30 -6.70 11.99
N ALA A 28 -0.56 -6.03 10.86
CA ALA A 28 -1.84 -5.39 10.61
C ALA A 28 -2.81 -6.26 9.81
N LYS A 29 -2.41 -7.48 9.40
CA LYS A 29 -3.24 -8.42 8.63
C LYS A 29 -3.87 -7.78 7.40
N ILE A 30 -3.09 -6.98 6.68
CA ILE A 30 -3.48 -6.38 5.40
C ILE A 30 -2.47 -6.76 4.32
N LYS A 31 -2.95 -6.99 3.11
CA LYS A 31 -2.15 -7.23 1.93
C LYS A 31 -2.09 -5.96 1.09
N ILE A 32 -0.90 -5.57 0.68
CA ILE A 32 -0.68 -4.46 -0.24
C ILE A 32 -0.10 -5.03 -1.53
N ASP A 33 -0.81 -4.82 -2.63
CA ASP A 33 -0.36 -5.13 -3.97
C ASP A 33 -0.21 -3.82 -4.76
N THR A 34 0.83 -3.73 -5.59
CA THR A 34 1.12 -2.54 -6.38
C THR A 34 1.22 -2.90 -7.86
N GLU A 35 0.68 -2.03 -8.71
CA GLU A 35 0.69 -2.18 -10.16
C GLU A 35 1.09 -0.85 -10.82
N PRO A 36 2.22 -0.80 -11.55
CA PRO A 36 2.62 0.38 -12.30
C PRO A 36 1.75 0.58 -13.55
N LEU A 37 1.33 1.81 -13.81
CA LEU A 37 0.52 2.22 -14.96
C LEU A 37 1.08 3.55 -15.52
N GLY A 38 2.21 3.48 -16.23
CA GLY A 38 2.89 4.67 -16.74
C GLY A 38 3.44 5.54 -15.60
N ASP A 39 2.92 6.77 -15.48
CA ASP A 39 3.22 7.73 -14.41
C ASP A 39 2.38 7.53 -13.14
N THR A 40 1.50 6.53 -13.14
CA THR A 40 0.60 6.21 -12.04
C THR A 40 0.99 4.90 -11.36
N LEU A 41 1.02 4.87 -10.02
CA LEU A 41 1.11 3.63 -9.25
C LEU A 41 -0.27 3.28 -8.70
N ARG A 42 -0.88 2.20 -9.18
CA ARG A 42 -2.09 1.64 -8.55
C ARG A 42 -1.66 0.86 -7.32
N VAL A 43 -2.24 1.21 -6.18
CA VAL A 43 -1.99 0.55 -4.89
C VAL A 43 -3.30 -0.09 -4.44
N THR A 44 -3.35 -1.40 -4.39
CA THR A 44 -4.46 -2.14 -3.81
C THR A 44 -4.10 -2.52 -2.38
N ILE A 45 -4.93 -2.10 -1.42
CA ILE A 45 -4.78 -2.44 -0.01
C ILE A 45 -6.02 -3.21 0.45
N ALA A 46 -5.83 -4.47 0.77
CA ALA A 46 -6.91 -5.38 1.17
C ALA A 46 -6.70 -5.84 2.61
N GLN A 47 -7.73 -5.82 3.43
CA GLN A 47 -7.68 -6.47 4.73
C GLN A 47 -7.83 -7.99 4.54
N THR A 48 -6.94 -8.79 5.13
CA THR A 48 -6.94 -10.26 4.96
C THR A 48 -7.56 -10.99 6.15
N GLU A 49 -7.50 -10.41 7.35
CA GLU A 49 -8.12 -10.96 8.55
C GLU A 49 -8.74 -9.85 9.42
N VAL A 50 -9.75 -10.20 10.20
CA VAL A 50 -10.33 -9.30 11.22
C VAL A 50 -9.29 -9.08 12.33
N VAL A 51 -8.96 -7.83 12.63
CA VAL A 51 -7.96 -7.49 13.65
C VAL A 51 -8.68 -7.00 14.89
N ASN A 52 -8.46 -7.65 16.03
CA ASN A 52 -9.10 -7.30 17.31
C ASN A 52 -10.64 -7.21 17.22
N GLY A 53 -11.27 -8.08 16.42
CA GLY A 53 -12.73 -8.09 16.23
C GLY A 53 -13.26 -6.91 15.39
N ARG A 54 -12.38 -6.17 14.69
CA ARG A 54 -12.75 -5.00 13.90
C ARG A 54 -12.37 -5.13 12.42
N ILE A 55 -13.30 -4.74 11.57
CA ILE A 55 -13.08 -4.51 10.14
C ILE A 55 -12.63 -3.07 9.95
N LEU A 56 -11.55 -2.87 9.20
CA LEU A 56 -11.03 -1.54 8.86
C LEU A 56 -11.94 -0.92 7.81
N THR A 57 -12.28 0.35 8.01
CA THR A 57 -13.04 1.10 7.00
C THR A 57 -12.19 1.39 5.77
N LEU A 58 -12.85 1.74 4.66
CA LEU A 58 -12.17 2.20 3.43
C LEU A 58 -11.19 3.34 3.74
N ALA A 59 -11.60 4.32 4.52
CA ALA A 59 -10.77 5.46 4.90
C ALA A 59 -9.50 5.02 5.66
N GLU A 60 -9.64 4.11 6.63
CA GLU A 60 -8.48 3.63 7.42
C GLU A 60 -7.48 2.84 6.57
N LEU A 61 -7.96 2.05 5.62
CA LEU A 61 -7.08 1.34 4.68
C LEU A 61 -6.39 2.34 3.74
N THR A 62 -7.14 3.31 3.22
CA THR A 62 -6.60 4.36 2.36
C THR A 62 -5.53 5.18 3.07
N ASP A 63 -5.78 5.65 4.29
CA ASP A 63 -4.83 6.45 5.06
C ASP A 63 -3.51 5.70 5.27
N ARG A 64 -3.58 4.40 5.60
CA ARG A 64 -2.38 3.56 5.74
C ARG A 64 -1.58 3.45 4.45
N ALA A 65 -2.26 3.26 3.31
CA ALA A 65 -1.57 3.27 2.02
C ALA A 65 -0.94 4.64 1.71
N ILE A 66 -1.64 5.75 2.01
CA ILE A 66 -1.09 7.10 1.84
C ILE A 66 0.18 7.29 2.68
N GLU A 67 0.17 6.87 3.94
CA GLU A 67 1.34 6.98 4.84
C GLU A 67 2.57 6.27 4.29
N VAL A 68 2.39 5.12 3.63
CA VAL A 68 3.49 4.35 3.04
C VAL A 68 4.04 5.03 1.79
N PHE A 69 3.18 5.43 0.86
CA PHE A 69 3.62 5.81 -0.49
C PHE A 69 3.86 7.32 -0.64
N ARG A 70 3.07 8.19 -0.01
CA ARG A 70 3.19 9.65 -0.15
C ARG A 70 4.60 10.21 0.08
N PRO A 71 5.34 9.83 1.15
CA PRO A 71 6.64 10.44 1.42
C PRO A 71 7.76 9.97 0.47
N VAL A 72 7.51 8.92 -0.31
CA VAL A 72 8.52 8.25 -1.14
C VAL A 72 8.23 8.35 -2.64
N MET A 73 7.09 8.93 -3.04
CA MET A 73 6.73 9.10 -4.44
C MET A 73 7.70 10.03 -5.18
N PRO A 74 8.22 9.63 -6.35
CA PRO A 74 8.96 10.52 -7.22
C PRO A 74 8.11 11.70 -7.73
N GLU A 75 8.76 12.82 -8.03
CA GLU A 75 8.09 14.00 -8.57
C GLU A 75 7.44 13.69 -9.93
N GLY A 76 6.23 14.21 -10.16
CA GLY A 76 5.45 13.99 -11.39
C GLY A 76 4.69 12.67 -11.44
N TYR A 77 4.87 11.77 -10.45
CA TYR A 77 4.10 10.53 -10.35
C TYR A 77 2.92 10.70 -9.40
N VAL A 78 1.85 9.96 -9.66
CA VAL A 78 0.66 9.90 -8.80
C VAL A 78 0.39 8.47 -8.36
N TYR A 79 -0.38 8.29 -7.29
CA TYR A 79 -0.88 6.98 -6.89
C TYR A 79 -2.40 6.98 -6.82
N VAL A 80 -2.98 5.84 -7.16
CA VAL A 80 -4.41 5.58 -7.04
C VAL A 80 -4.58 4.44 -6.06
N ILE A 81 -5.33 4.66 -4.97
CA ILE A 81 -5.53 3.65 -3.93
C ILE A 81 -6.89 2.99 -4.10
N ASN A 82 -6.89 1.66 -4.23
CA ASN A 82 -8.07 0.82 -4.12
C ASN A 82 -8.06 0.13 -2.76
N ALA A 83 -8.96 0.55 -1.86
CA ALA A 83 -9.14 -0.07 -0.57
C ALA A 83 -10.20 -1.17 -0.62
N GLN A 84 -9.89 -2.33 -0.04
CA GLN A 84 -10.77 -3.51 0.01
C GLN A 84 -10.86 -4.02 1.45
N PRO A 85 -11.83 -3.52 2.24
CA PRO A 85 -12.21 -4.14 3.50
C PRO A 85 -12.67 -5.58 3.27
N ILE A 86 -12.63 -6.40 4.32
CA ILE A 86 -13.29 -7.71 4.28
C ILE A 86 -14.81 -7.45 4.18
N GLU A 87 -15.49 -8.12 3.25
CA GLU A 87 -16.95 -8.12 3.20
C GLU A 87 -17.50 -9.03 4.31
N GLU A 88 -18.47 -8.53 5.09
CA GLU A 88 -19.19 -9.30 6.13
C GLU A 88 -20.08 -10.39 5.55
#